data_AF-A0A849G0R3-F1
#
_entry.id   AF-A0A849G0R3-F1
#
_cell.length_a   1.000
_cell.length_b   1.000
_cell.length_c   1.000
_cell.angle_alpha   90.00
_cell.angle_beta   90.00
_cell.angle_gamma   90.00
#
_symmetry.space_group_name_H-M   'P 1'
#
loop_
_entity.id
_entity.type
_entity.pdbx_description
1 polymer ?
#
loop_
_entity_poly.entity_id
_entity_poly.type
_entity_poly.pdbx_seq_one_letter_code
_entity_poly.pdbx_strand_id
1 'polypeptide(L)'
;DAAGLDRQAALADLAAENAAANDLKADIVVGDVAALPPRLRARVFDHVIANPPFFDRRRGSPADTPQREGGRGLETPIGAWLDTAARRLKPGGSFSIIQRTEQLPECLRHLDDRFGDVSVLPVAARGGRPAKLVIVQARKGANGPFRLLPPFIMHTGSHHLADGDDFSPAATAILRNAAPLDFAALTNS
;
A
#
# COMPACT_ATOMS: atom_id res chain seq x y z
N ASP A 1 -13.70 -5.05 11.76
CA ASP A 1 -12.58 -5.79 12.40
C ASP A 1 -11.43 -5.83 11.42
N ALA A 2 -10.18 -5.84 11.91
CA ALA A 2 -8.99 -5.82 11.07
C ALA A 2 -8.05 -6.99 11.38
N ALA A 3 -7.13 -7.28 10.46
CA ALA A 3 -6.01 -8.17 10.70
C ALA A 3 -4.74 -7.56 10.11
N GLY A 4 -3.62 -7.72 10.81
CA GLY A 4 -2.31 -7.22 10.40
C GLY A 4 -1.28 -8.35 10.36
N LEU A 5 -0.32 -8.22 9.45
CA LEU A 5 0.82 -9.13 9.34
C LEU A 5 2.09 -8.30 9.16
N ASP A 6 3.08 -8.52 10.02
CA ASP A 6 4.43 -8.01 9.82
C ASP A 6 5.46 -9.11 10.12
N ARG A 7 6.58 -9.13 9.39
CA ARG A 7 7.68 -10.06 9.64
C ARG A 7 8.49 -9.66 10.87
N GLN A 8 8.47 -8.38 11.24
CA GLN A 8 9.21 -7.83 12.36
C GLN A 8 8.33 -7.83 13.61
N ALA A 9 8.71 -8.65 14.60
CA ALA A 9 7.98 -8.75 15.86
C ALA A 9 7.79 -7.37 16.53
N ALA A 10 8.85 -6.56 16.59
CA ALA A 10 8.78 -5.23 17.19
C ALA A 10 7.75 -4.30 16.51
N LEU A 11 7.58 -4.38 15.18
CA LEU A 11 6.57 -3.59 14.48
C LEU A 11 5.16 -4.14 14.69
N ALA A 12 5.02 -5.47 14.76
CA ALA A 12 3.75 -6.10 15.08
C ALA A 12 3.28 -5.75 16.50
N ASP A 13 4.20 -5.74 17.48
CA ASP A 13 3.90 -5.37 18.87
C ASP A 13 3.44 -3.90 18.94
N LEU A 14 4.17 -2.98 18.30
CA LEU A 14 3.76 -1.58 18.20
C LEU A 14 2.40 -1.41 17.51
N ALA A 15 2.11 -2.20 16.47
CA ALA A 15 0.81 -2.16 15.79
C ALA A 15 -0.32 -2.65 16.70
N ALA A 16 -0.07 -3.67 17.53
CA ALA A 16 -1.03 -4.17 18.51
C ALA A 16 -1.29 -3.14 19.63
N GLU A 17 -0.23 -2.50 20.15
CA GLU A 17 -0.33 -1.41 21.12
C GLU A 17 -1.12 -0.22 20.55
N ASN A 18 -0.83 0.19 19.32
CA ASN A 18 -1.57 1.25 18.63
C ASN A 18 -3.05 0.89 18.45
N ALA A 19 -3.36 -0.36 18.09
CA ALA A 19 -4.74 -0.80 17.98
C ALA A 19 -5.47 -0.72 19.32
N ALA A 20 -4.83 -1.18 20.41
CA ALA A 20 -5.38 -1.10 21.76
C ALA A 20 -5.58 0.35 22.21
N ALA A 21 -4.61 1.23 21.96
CA ALA A 21 -4.68 2.64 22.33
C ALA A 21 -5.78 3.43 21.59
N ASN A 22 -6.29 2.90 20.46
CA ASN A 22 -7.34 3.51 19.64
C ASN A 22 -8.65 2.72 19.68
N ASP A 23 -8.83 1.79 20.62
CA ASP A 23 -10.01 0.92 20.74
C ASP A 23 -10.36 0.16 19.44
N LEU A 24 -9.34 -0.15 18.63
CA LEU A 24 -9.49 -0.85 17.35
C LEU A 24 -9.38 -2.37 17.56
N LYS A 25 -10.43 -3.09 17.16
CA LYS A 25 -10.40 -4.56 17.09
C LYS A 25 -9.56 -5.03 15.91
N ALA A 26 -8.26 -5.26 16.15
CA ALA A 26 -7.30 -5.76 15.18
C ALA A 26 -6.55 -7.01 15.69
N ASP A 27 -6.49 -8.06 14.86
CA ASP A 27 -5.69 -9.27 15.09
C ASP A 27 -4.34 -9.12 14.39
N ILE A 28 -3.29 -8.79 15.14
CA ILE A 28 -1.94 -8.58 14.61
C ILE A 28 -1.11 -9.84 14.77
N VAL A 29 -0.50 -10.30 13.68
CA VAL A 29 0.25 -11.56 13.63
C VAL A 29 1.67 -11.30 13.13
N VAL A 30 2.66 -11.91 13.79
CA VAL A 30 4.02 -11.97 13.27
C VAL A 30 4.12 -13.10 12.24
N GLY A 31 4.61 -12.80 11.04
CA GLY A 31 4.83 -13.81 10.02
C GLY A 31 5.18 -13.27 8.65
N ASP A 32 5.42 -14.19 7.72
CA ASP A 32 5.79 -13.87 6.35
C ASP A 32 4.58 -14.00 5.42
N VAL A 33 4.35 -13.00 4.57
CA VAL A 33 3.28 -13.03 3.57
C VAL A 33 3.48 -14.18 2.57
N ALA A 34 4.72 -14.54 2.25
CA ALA A 34 5.03 -15.68 1.37
C ALA A 34 4.71 -17.04 2.03
N ALA A 35 4.61 -17.08 3.36
CA ALA A 35 4.28 -18.24 4.16
C ALA A 35 3.18 -17.91 5.18
N LEU A 36 2.05 -17.39 4.67
CA LEU A 36 1.01 -16.77 5.48
C LEU A 36 0.60 -17.65 6.69
N PRO A 37 0.64 -17.14 7.94
CA PRO A 37 0.30 -17.91 9.13
C PRO A 37 -1.10 -18.55 9.05
N PRO A 38 -1.31 -19.76 9.62
CA PRO A 38 -2.61 -20.46 9.54
C PRO A 38 -3.80 -19.62 10.00
N ARG A 39 -3.61 -18.77 11.03
CA ARG A 39 -4.63 -17.84 11.55
C ARG A 39 -5.19 -16.91 10.47
N LEU A 40 -4.33 -16.37 9.62
CA LEU A 40 -4.74 -15.51 8.51
C LEU A 40 -5.14 -16.31 7.27
N ARG A 41 -4.51 -17.48 7.05
CA ARG A 41 -4.82 -18.39 5.94
C ARG A 41 -6.20 -19.03 6.04
N ALA A 42 -6.81 -19.08 7.22
CA ALA A 42 -8.18 -19.55 7.39
C ALA A 42 -9.23 -18.45 7.11
N ARG A 43 -8.81 -17.20 6.91
CA ARG A 43 -9.70 -16.02 6.79
C ARG A 43 -9.76 -15.51 5.36
N VAL A 44 -10.86 -14.84 5.03
CA VAL A 44 -11.03 -14.03 3.82
C VAL A 44 -11.51 -12.64 4.18
N PHE A 45 -11.16 -11.65 3.37
CA PHE A 45 -11.35 -10.24 3.65
C PHE A 45 -12.11 -9.56 2.49
N ASP A 46 -12.83 -8.49 2.83
CA ASP A 46 -13.47 -7.60 1.86
C ASP A 46 -12.44 -6.68 1.19
N HIS A 47 -11.38 -6.33 1.93
CA HIS A 47 -10.28 -5.53 1.44
C HIS A 47 -8.92 -6.04 1.95
N VAL A 48 -7.91 -6.01 1.10
CA VAL A 48 -6.50 -6.28 1.45
C VAL A 48 -5.66 -5.08 1.09
N ILE A 49 -4.91 -4.55 2.05
CA ILE A 49 -3.97 -3.44 1.85
C ILE A 49 -2.55 -3.97 2.02
N ALA A 50 -1.66 -3.59 1.10
CA ALA A 50 -0.24 -3.90 1.19
C ALA A 50 0.61 -2.63 1.07
N ASN A 51 1.59 -2.51 1.96
CA ASN A 51 2.67 -1.53 1.87
C ASN A 51 4.01 -2.28 1.92
N PRO A 52 4.40 -2.99 0.85
CA PRO A 52 5.64 -3.76 0.87
C PRO A 52 6.84 -2.82 1.01
N PRO A 53 7.92 -3.28 1.66
CA PRO A 53 9.11 -2.46 1.83
C PRO A 53 9.67 -2.01 0.47
N PHE A 54 9.89 -0.71 0.32
CA PHE A 54 10.31 -0.14 -0.97
C PHE A 54 11.76 -0.49 -1.35
N PHE A 55 12.67 -0.70 -0.40
CA PHE A 55 14.11 -0.70 -0.69
C PHE A 55 14.62 -1.96 -1.38
N ASP A 56 15.22 -1.76 -2.56
CA ASP A 56 15.99 -2.77 -3.29
C ASP A 56 17.45 -2.71 -2.87
N ARG A 57 17.87 -3.65 -2.01
CA ARG A 57 19.28 -3.79 -1.62
C ARG A 57 20.19 -4.22 -2.78
N ARG A 58 19.64 -4.66 -3.93
CA ARG A 58 20.44 -5.01 -5.12
C ARG A 58 20.90 -3.78 -5.93
N ARG A 59 20.40 -2.58 -5.63
CA ARG A 59 20.66 -1.35 -6.42
C ARG A 59 21.15 -0.13 -5.61
N GLY A 60 21.53 -0.25 -4.34
CA GLY A 60 21.95 0.91 -3.53
C GLY A 60 23.08 0.62 -2.52
N SER A 61 23.95 1.62 -2.33
CA SER A 61 25.08 1.61 -1.38
C SER A 61 24.64 1.34 0.07
N PRO A 62 25.52 0.76 0.92
CA PRO A 62 25.21 0.49 2.33
C PRO A 62 24.95 1.81 3.09
N ALA A 63 23.99 1.80 4.01
CA ALA A 63 23.74 2.93 4.91
C ALA A 63 24.32 2.63 6.31
N ASP A 64 25.02 3.60 6.90
CA ASP A 64 25.83 3.52 8.13
C ASP A 64 25.05 3.39 9.45
N THR A 65 23.98 2.58 9.54
CA THR A 65 23.27 2.43 10.83
C THR A 65 22.66 1.04 11.05
N PRO A 66 23.14 0.27 12.04
CA PRO A 66 22.68 -1.08 12.32
C PRO A 66 21.19 -1.22 12.64
N GLN A 67 20.56 -0.19 13.23
CA GLN A 67 19.12 -0.24 13.54
C GLN A 67 18.20 -0.16 12.31
N ARG A 68 18.72 0.17 11.11
CA ARG A 68 17.99 0.05 9.83
C ARG A 68 18.28 -1.28 9.11
N GLU A 69 19.10 -2.15 9.68
CA GLU A 69 19.50 -3.43 9.07
C GLU A 69 18.44 -4.52 9.21
N GLY A 70 17.51 -4.41 10.17
CA GLY A 70 16.43 -5.37 10.42
C GLY A 70 15.35 -5.45 9.33
N GLY A 71 15.32 -4.50 8.39
CA GLY A 71 14.42 -4.54 7.24
C GLY A 71 15.00 -5.42 6.14
N ARG A 72 14.60 -6.70 6.08
CA ARG A 72 14.87 -7.61 4.94
C ARG A 72 14.17 -7.10 3.67
N GLY A 73 14.71 -6.04 3.09
CA GLY A 73 14.26 -5.43 1.85
C GLY A 73 14.31 -6.44 0.71
N LEU A 74 13.18 -6.57 0.00
CA LEU A 74 13.03 -7.30 -1.26
C LEU A 74 13.27 -8.82 -1.26
N GLU A 75 13.13 -9.51 -0.12
CA GLU A 75 13.03 -10.98 -0.15
C GLU A 75 11.72 -11.46 -0.79
N THR A 76 10.61 -10.79 -0.48
CA THR A 76 9.30 -11.26 -0.91
C THR A 76 8.91 -10.62 -2.25
N PRO A 77 8.85 -11.38 -3.36
CA PRO A 77 8.50 -10.84 -4.66
C PRO A 77 7.11 -10.24 -4.65
N ILE A 78 6.88 -9.16 -5.41
CA ILE A 78 5.58 -8.49 -5.44
C ILE A 78 4.44 -9.45 -5.86
N GLY A 79 4.74 -10.41 -6.74
CA GLY A 79 3.80 -11.47 -7.11
C GLY A 79 3.29 -12.27 -5.92
N ALA A 80 4.11 -12.51 -4.89
CA ALA A 80 3.67 -13.21 -3.67
C ALA A 80 2.66 -12.39 -2.85
N TRP A 81 2.79 -11.05 -2.87
CA TRP A 81 1.82 -10.15 -2.22
C TRP A 81 0.49 -10.17 -2.97
N LEU A 82 0.51 -10.01 -4.30
CA LEU A 82 -0.69 -10.01 -5.13
C LEU A 82 -1.41 -11.36 -5.07
N ASP A 83 -0.66 -12.45 -5.14
CA ASP A 83 -1.18 -13.79 -5.03
C ASP A 83 -1.80 -14.06 -3.65
N THR A 84 -1.13 -13.64 -2.57
CA THR A 84 -1.70 -13.73 -1.22
C THR A 84 -2.98 -12.92 -1.12
N ALA A 85 -3.00 -11.69 -1.64
CA ALA A 85 -4.21 -10.86 -1.68
C ALA A 85 -5.33 -11.55 -2.46
N ALA A 86 -5.06 -12.09 -3.64
CA ALA A 86 -6.04 -12.82 -4.46
C ALA A 86 -6.62 -14.02 -3.69
N ARG A 87 -5.78 -14.80 -2.99
CA ARG A 87 -6.25 -15.95 -2.19
C ARG A 87 -7.05 -15.52 -0.96
N ARG A 88 -6.76 -14.35 -0.39
CA ARG A 88 -7.37 -13.85 0.86
C ARG A 88 -8.55 -12.92 0.65
N LEU A 89 -8.83 -12.51 -0.58
CA LEU A 89 -10.02 -11.72 -0.89
C LEU A 89 -11.26 -12.58 -1.12
N LYS A 90 -12.40 -12.11 -0.63
CA LYS A 90 -13.73 -12.55 -1.08
C LYS A 90 -13.92 -12.23 -2.57
N PRO A 91 -14.79 -12.95 -3.31
CA PRO A 91 -15.24 -12.50 -4.63
C PRO A 91 -15.77 -11.06 -4.57
N GLY A 92 -15.36 -10.21 -5.51
CA GLY A 92 -15.72 -8.79 -5.53
C GLY A 92 -14.96 -7.90 -4.54
N GLY A 93 -14.14 -8.48 -3.65
CA GLY A 93 -13.29 -7.75 -2.72
C GLY A 93 -12.16 -7.00 -3.43
N SER A 94 -11.62 -5.97 -2.79
CA SER A 94 -10.62 -5.08 -3.40
C SER A 94 -9.23 -5.23 -2.78
N PHE A 95 -8.20 -5.03 -3.59
CA PHE A 95 -6.80 -5.01 -3.18
C PHE A 95 -6.24 -3.62 -3.43
N SER A 96 -5.52 -3.04 -2.47
CA SER A 96 -4.74 -1.81 -2.65
C SER A 96 -3.28 -2.05 -2.29
N ILE A 97 -2.35 -1.61 -3.14
CA ILE A 97 -0.91 -1.66 -2.87
C ILE A 97 -0.27 -0.32 -3.21
N ILE A 98 0.56 0.19 -2.30
CA ILE A 98 1.43 1.33 -2.59
C ILE A 98 2.83 0.84 -2.96
N GLN A 99 3.40 1.40 -4.02
CA GLN A 99 4.74 1.05 -4.52
C GLN A 99 5.48 2.26 -5.07
N ARG A 100 6.81 2.14 -5.24
CA ARG A 100 7.53 3.08 -6.08
C ARG A 100 7.08 2.93 -7.53
N THR A 101 7.02 4.04 -8.26
CA THR A 101 6.64 4.03 -9.69
C THR A 101 7.51 3.07 -10.52
N GLU A 102 8.77 2.90 -10.15
CA GLU A 102 9.71 1.93 -10.76
C GLU A 102 9.22 0.48 -10.71
N GLN A 103 8.45 0.12 -9.66
CA GLN A 103 7.91 -1.22 -9.44
C GLN A 103 6.55 -1.41 -10.12
N LEU A 104 5.94 -0.35 -10.67
CA LEU A 104 4.66 -0.43 -11.34
C LEU A 104 4.64 -1.49 -12.47
N PRO A 105 5.63 -1.58 -13.37
CA PRO A 105 5.63 -2.61 -14.40
C PRO A 105 5.55 -4.02 -13.82
N GLU A 106 6.25 -4.27 -12.71
CA GLU A 106 6.21 -5.56 -12.03
C GLU A 106 4.85 -5.78 -11.36
N CYS A 107 4.26 -4.77 -10.70
CA CYS A 107 2.89 -4.85 -10.17
C CYS A 107 1.90 -5.29 -11.27
N LEU A 108 1.94 -4.63 -12.43
CA LEU A 108 1.01 -4.86 -13.53
C LEU A 108 1.19 -6.25 -14.14
N ARG A 109 2.42 -6.77 -14.19
CA ARG A 109 2.69 -8.14 -14.69
C ARG A 109 2.11 -9.24 -13.79
N HIS A 110 1.97 -9.00 -12.49
CA HIS A 110 1.43 -9.98 -11.53
C HIS A 110 -0.06 -9.79 -11.25
N LEU A 111 -0.70 -8.76 -11.81
CA LEU A 111 -2.16 -8.67 -11.87
C LEU A 111 -2.64 -9.60 -12.99
N ASP A 112 -2.98 -10.83 -12.61
CA ASP A 112 -3.54 -11.83 -13.52
C ASP A 112 -5.06 -11.73 -13.65
N ASP A 113 -5.65 -12.71 -14.33
CA ASP A 113 -7.09 -12.81 -14.63
C ASP A 113 -7.99 -12.90 -13.39
N ARG A 114 -7.44 -13.07 -12.19
CA ARG A 114 -8.20 -13.00 -10.94
C ARG A 114 -8.61 -11.58 -10.60
N PHE A 115 -8.03 -10.56 -11.24
CA PHE A 115 -8.29 -9.15 -10.97
C PHE A 115 -8.81 -8.40 -12.20
N GLY A 116 -9.75 -7.48 -11.97
CA GLY A 116 -10.17 -6.47 -12.94
C GLY A 116 -10.44 -5.14 -12.26
N ASP A 117 -11.01 -4.17 -12.99
CA ASP A 117 -11.19 -2.80 -12.50
C ASP A 117 -9.90 -2.19 -11.92
N VAL A 118 -8.77 -2.50 -12.57
CA VAL A 118 -7.45 -2.06 -12.12
C VAL A 118 -7.34 -0.56 -12.30
N SER A 119 -7.04 0.15 -11.21
CA SER A 119 -6.83 1.60 -11.19
C SER A 119 -5.44 1.91 -10.65
N VAL A 120 -4.68 2.72 -11.40
CA VAL A 120 -3.36 3.21 -10.99
C VAL A 120 -3.49 4.68 -10.65
N LEU A 121 -3.25 5.03 -9.39
CA LEU A 121 -3.18 6.41 -8.90
C LEU A 121 -1.72 6.82 -8.69
N PRO A 122 -1.16 7.66 -9.57
CA PRO A 122 0.14 8.26 -9.31
C PRO A 122 0.07 9.20 -8.11
N VAL A 123 1.07 9.15 -7.23
CA VAL A 123 1.22 10.07 -6.10
C VAL A 123 2.47 10.91 -6.32
N ALA A 124 2.26 12.19 -6.62
CA ALA A 124 3.33 13.13 -6.91
C ALA A 124 3.50 14.11 -5.75
N ALA A 125 4.75 14.45 -5.43
CA ALA A 125 5.03 15.41 -4.37
C ALA A 125 4.42 16.78 -4.67
N ARG A 126 4.54 17.24 -5.93
CA ARG A 126 4.08 18.54 -6.43
C ARG A 126 3.64 18.41 -7.89
N GLY A 127 2.80 19.34 -8.36
CA GLY A 127 2.39 19.41 -9.77
C GLY A 127 3.58 19.53 -10.73
N GLY A 128 3.46 18.93 -11.92
CA GLY A 128 4.50 18.96 -12.96
C GLY A 128 5.75 18.11 -12.68
N ARG A 129 5.80 17.38 -11.55
CA ARG A 129 6.90 16.47 -11.22
C ARG A 129 6.49 15.01 -11.45
N PRO A 130 7.42 14.14 -11.89
CA PRO A 130 7.17 12.70 -11.95
C PRO A 130 6.70 12.17 -10.58
N ALA A 131 5.66 11.34 -10.59
CA ALA A 131 5.22 10.62 -9.41
C ALA A 131 6.30 9.63 -8.97
N LYS A 132 6.66 9.64 -7.69
CA LYS A 132 7.63 8.68 -7.11
C LYS A 132 6.94 7.44 -6.56
N LEU A 133 5.67 7.58 -6.20
CA LEU A 133 4.83 6.52 -5.67
C LEU A 133 3.61 6.34 -6.55
N VAL A 134 3.07 5.13 -6.53
CA VAL A 134 1.79 4.77 -7.15
C VAL A 134 0.99 3.95 -6.16
N ILE A 135 -0.31 4.17 -6.12
CA ILE A 135 -1.26 3.26 -5.49
C ILE A 135 -1.95 2.50 -6.62
N VAL A 136 -1.87 1.17 -6.58
CA VAL A 136 -2.61 0.31 -7.50
C VAL A 136 -3.75 -0.31 -6.73
N GLN A 137 -4.98 -0.14 -7.22
CA GLN A 137 -6.16 -0.80 -6.71
C GLN A 137 -6.75 -1.75 -7.76
N ALA A 138 -7.22 -2.92 -7.35
CA ALA A 138 -7.90 -3.86 -8.24
C ALA A 138 -9.01 -4.60 -7.50
N ARG A 139 -9.95 -5.20 -8.23
CA ARG A 139 -11.06 -5.98 -7.67
C ARG A 139 -10.99 -7.44 -8.10
N LYS A 140 -11.12 -8.35 -7.14
CA LYS A 140 -11.10 -9.79 -7.40
C LYS A 140 -12.34 -10.25 -8.15
N GLY A 141 -12.16 -10.95 -9.26
CA GLY A 141 -13.23 -11.47 -10.10
C GLY A 141 -13.98 -10.42 -10.92
N ALA A 142 -13.49 -9.18 -10.94
CA ALA A 142 -14.01 -8.16 -11.84
C ALA A 142 -13.42 -8.33 -13.25
N ASN A 143 -14.13 -7.83 -14.25
CA ASN A 143 -13.71 -7.82 -15.66
C ASN A 143 -13.75 -6.40 -16.26
N GLY A 144 -13.86 -5.38 -15.41
CA GLY A 144 -13.85 -3.98 -15.84
C GLY A 144 -12.46 -3.49 -16.25
N PRO A 145 -12.39 -2.31 -16.90
CA PRO A 145 -11.20 -1.85 -17.61
C PRO A 145 -10.08 -1.41 -16.66
N PHE A 146 -8.87 -1.34 -17.23
CA PHE A 146 -7.73 -0.65 -16.62
C PHE A 146 -7.92 0.87 -16.71
N ARG A 147 -7.58 1.60 -15.64
CA ARG A 147 -7.64 3.06 -15.55
C ARG A 147 -6.33 3.63 -14.99
N LEU A 148 -5.78 4.63 -15.67
CA LEU A 148 -4.74 5.49 -15.11
C LEU A 148 -5.40 6.78 -14.63
N LEU A 149 -5.30 7.06 -13.34
CA LEU A 149 -6.00 8.17 -12.71
C LEU A 149 -5.16 9.46 -12.74
N PRO A 150 -5.79 10.64 -12.63
CA PRO A 150 -5.07 11.89 -12.39
C PRO A 150 -4.19 11.79 -11.15
N PRO A 151 -2.98 12.38 -11.15
CA PRO A 151 -2.06 12.26 -10.03
C PRO A 151 -2.60 12.93 -8.77
N PHE A 152 -2.48 12.24 -7.63
CA PHE A 152 -2.67 12.84 -6.31
C PHE A 152 -1.47 13.71 -5.96
N ILE A 153 -1.68 15.02 -5.85
CA ILE A 153 -0.63 15.99 -5.52
C ILE A 153 -0.54 16.17 -4.01
N MET A 154 0.61 15.80 -3.43
CA MET A 154 0.81 15.83 -1.98
C MET A 154 0.92 17.26 -1.43
N HIS A 155 1.63 18.16 -2.11
CA HIS A 155 1.91 19.51 -1.62
C HIS A 155 1.47 20.63 -2.57
N THR A 156 1.00 21.75 -2.02
CA THR A 156 0.62 22.97 -2.75
C THR A 156 1.85 23.81 -3.09
N GLY A 157 1.90 24.39 -4.30
CA GLY A 157 2.99 25.27 -4.74
C GLY A 157 4.19 24.53 -5.34
N SER A 158 5.10 25.28 -5.98
CA SER A 158 6.31 24.73 -6.65
C SER A 158 7.50 24.53 -5.70
N HIS A 159 7.52 25.24 -4.56
CA HIS A 159 8.58 25.22 -3.56
C HIS A 159 8.00 25.31 -2.13
N HIS A 160 8.81 24.97 -1.13
CA HIS A 160 8.46 25.24 0.27
C HIS A 160 8.56 26.73 0.55
N LEU A 161 7.48 27.32 1.06
CA LEU A 161 7.39 28.77 1.29
C LEU A 161 7.58 29.15 2.78
N ALA A 162 7.42 28.20 3.70
CA ALA A 162 7.66 28.38 5.14
C ALA A 162 8.00 27.03 5.82
N ASP A 163 8.50 27.09 7.06
CA ASP A 163 8.61 25.91 7.92
C ASP A 163 7.20 25.44 8.33
N GLY A 164 6.68 24.45 7.60
CA GLY A 164 5.37 23.84 7.82
C GLY A 164 5.05 22.78 6.76
N ASP A 165 4.08 21.91 7.07
CA ASP A 165 3.57 20.94 6.10
C ASP A 165 2.76 21.65 5.01
N ASP A 166 3.34 21.84 3.83
CA ASP A 166 2.64 22.41 2.66
C ASP A 166 1.65 21.43 2.01
N PHE A 167 0.95 20.60 2.78
CA PHE A 167 0.02 19.62 2.22
C PHE A 167 -1.06 20.30 1.37
N SER A 168 -1.43 19.65 0.25
CA SER A 168 -2.59 20.07 -0.52
C SER A 168 -3.87 19.94 0.34
N PRO A 169 -4.94 20.69 0.05
CA PRO A 169 -6.20 20.54 0.77
C PRO A 169 -6.71 19.09 0.79
N ALA A 170 -6.52 18.36 -0.32
CA ALA A 170 -6.85 16.94 -0.41
C ALA A 170 -5.96 16.06 0.49
N ALA A 171 -4.64 16.31 0.52
CA ALA A 171 -3.71 15.61 1.41
C ALA A 171 -3.99 15.90 2.89
N THR A 172 -4.28 17.14 3.25
CA THR A 172 -4.70 17.51 4.61
C THR A 172 -5.98 16.79 5.02
N ALA A 173 -6.99 16.76 4.13
CA ALA A 173 -8.24 16.05 4.40
C ALA A 173 -7.99 14.57 4.74
N ILE A 174 -7.12 13.89 4.00
CA ILE A 174 -6.82 12.46 4.22
C ILE A 174 -5.91 12.27 5.44
N LEU A 175 -4.75 12.94 5.49
CA LEU A 175 -3.68 12.66 6.45
C LEU A 175 -3.93 13.27 7.84
N ARG A 176 -4.71 14.36 7.92
CA ARG A 176 -4.98 15.06 9.19
C ARG A 176 -6.42 14.93 9.64
N ASN A 177 -7.37 14.84 8.69
CA ASN A 177 -8.80 14.83 9.01
C ASN A 177 -9.47 13.47 8.72
N ALA A 178 -8.70 12.41 8.46
CA ALA A 178 -9.18 11.05 8.23
C ALA A 178 -10.23 10.90 7.12
N ALA A 179 -10.21 11.79 6.12
CA ALA A 179 -11.04 11.62 4.92
C ALA A 179 -10.58 10.39 4.12
N PRO A 180 -11.49 9.67 3.45
CA PRO A 180 -11.11 8.53 2.62
C PRO A 180 -10.38 8.96 1.35
N LEU A 181 -9.47 8.12 0.87
CA LEU A 181 -9.01 8.17 -0.52
C LEU A 181 -10.03 7.44 -1.40
N ASP A 182 -11.00 8.18 -1.93
CA ASP A 182 -12.15 7.61 -2.64
C ASP A 182 -11.82 7.25 -4.11
N PHE A 183 -11.43 5.99 -4.33
CA PHE A 183 -11.20 5.46 -5.67
C PHE A 183 -12.46 5.42 -6.54
N ALA A 184 -13.65 5.28 -5.96
CA ALA A 184 -14.89 5.26 -6.74
C ALA A 184 -15.17 6.67 -7.29
N ALA A 185 -14.94 7.72 -6.50
CA ALA A 185 -15.05 9.10 -6.98
C ALA A 185 -14.03 9.40 -8.08
N LEU A 186 -12.77 8.96 -7.91
CA LEU A 186 -11.68 9.21 -8.87
C LEU A 186 -11.82 8.45 -10.19
N THR A 187 -12.62 7.38 -10.24
CA THR A 187 -12.81 6.55 -11.45
C THR A 187 -14.04 6.93 -12.26
N ASN A 188 -14.96 7.71 -11.66
CA ASN A 188 -16.20 8.19 -12.28
C ASN A 188 -16.10 9.66 -12.75
N SER A 189 -14.96 10.32 -12.51
CA SER A 189 -14.67 11.72 -12.86
C SER A 189 -14.11 11.89 -14.27
#